data_AF-A0A818VS14-F1
#
_entry.id   AF-A0A818VS14-F1
#
_cell.length_a   1.000
_cell.length_b   1.000
_cell.length_c   1.000
_cell.angle_alpha   90.00
_cell.angle_beta   90.00
_cell.angle_gamma   90.00
#
_symmetry.space_group_name_H-M   'P 1'
#
loop_
_entity.id
_entity.type
_entity.pdbx_description
1 polymer ?
#
loop_
_entity_poly.entity_id
_entity_poly.type
_entity_poly.pdbx_seq_one_letter_code
_entity_poly.pdbx_strand_id
1 'polypeptide(L)'
;MNRNNIEKLFHECDRKRKGYLNREDIKVASIRLYGIKLDKYKIERILSNIPNKIHPGLTLDQFIDFVHSFKHQIDHEDQNRETFLILDRTCKGFLNKEDFIRAFERANIKLSPEMIDSAFKQLDVDGDGRVSYRDFDFMMNYVADE
;
A
#
# COMPACT_ATOMS: atom_id res chain seq x y z
N MET A 1 -16.50 3.69 -0.09
CA MET A 1 -16.93 5.05 0.31
C MET A 1 -17.87 5.59 -0.76
N ASN A 2 -18.94 6.30 -0.41
CA ASN A 2 -19.90 6.79 -1.41
C ASN A 2 -19.40 8.10 -2.06
N ARG A 3 -19.61 8.26 -3.38
CA ARG A 3 -19.19 9.42 -4.19
C ARG A 3 -19.59 10.76 -3.57
N ASN A 4 -20.82 10.87 -3.07
CA ASN A 4 -21.33 12.11 -2.45
C ASN A 4 -20.49 12.59 -1.26
N ASN A 5 -19.92 11.65 -0.48
CA ASN A 5 -19.05 12.01 0.64
C ASN A 5 -17.69 12.54 0.16
N ILE A 6 -17.17 11.98 -0.94
CA ILE A 6 -15.91 12.40 -1.56
C ILE A 6 -16.06 13.80 -2.17
N GLU A 7 -17.18 14.06 -2.86
CA GLU A 7 -17.48 15.37 -3.45
C GLU A 7 -17.60 16.45 -2.37
N LYS A 8 -18.32 16.16 -1.29
CA LYS A 8 -18.42 17.08 -0.14
C LYS A 8 -17.04 17.40 0.44
N LEU A 9 -16.21 16.38 0.68
CA LEU A 9 -14.86 16.59 1.19
C LEU A 9 -14.00 17.41 0.23
N PHE A 10 -14.10 17.15 -1.07
CA PHE A 10 -13.37 17.91 -2.08
C PHE A 10 -13.68 19.40 -1.95
N HIS A 11 -14.96 19.78 -1.84
CA HIS A 11 -15.35 21.17 -1.69
C HIS A 11 -14.91 21.79 -0.35
N GLU A 12 -14.88 21.02 0.73
CA GLU A 12 -14.34 21.48 2.02
C GLU A 12 -12.82 21.72 1.96
N CYS A 13 -12.10 20.91 1.18
CA CYS A 13 -10.65 21.02 1.00
C CYS A 13 -10.25 22.04 -0.08
N ASP A 14 -11.10 22.32 -1.08
CA ASP A 14 -10.85 23.29 -2.15
C ASP A 14 -10.96 24.74 -1.63
N ARG A 15 -9.95 25.15 -0.88
CA ARG A 15 -9.84 26.51 -0.34
C ARG A 15 -9.83 27.50 -1.49
N LYS A 16 -10.72 28.50 -1.40
CA LYS A 16 -10.94 29.55 -2.41
C LYS A 16 -11.67 29.10 -3.67
N ARG A 17 -12.28 27.90 -3.68
CA ARG A 17 -13.08 27.39 -4.82
C ARG A 17 -12.32 27.43 -6.14
N LYS A 18 -11.10 26.89 -6.14
CA LYS A 18 -10.20 26.90 -7.31
C LYS A 18 -10.65 25.88 -8.36
N GLY A 19 -11.50 24.92 -7.98
CA GLY A 19 -11.89 23.79 -8.81
C GLY A 19 -10.87 22.64 -8.81
N TYR A 20 -9.82 22.72 -7.98
CA TYR A 20 -8.80 21.68 -7.84
C TYR A 20 -8.15 21.66 -6.45
N LEU A 21 -7.66 20.49 -6.03
CA LEU A 21 -6.91 20.30 -4.79
C LEU A 21 -5.41 20.33 -5.08
N ASN A 22 -4.71 21.30 -4.49
CA ASN A 22 -3.25 21.35 -4.55
C ASN A 22 -2.62 20.38 -3.53
N ARG A 23 -1.28 20.32 -3.48
CA ARG A 23 -0.53 19.42 -2.58
C ARG A 23 -0.97 19.51 -1.12
N GLU A 24 -1.24 20.70 -0.60
CA GLU A 24 -1.65 20.87 0.80
C GLU A 24 -3.10 20.44 1.02
N ASP A 25 -3.98 20.72 0.07
CA ASP A 25 -5.38 20.28 0.16
C ASP A 25 -5.48 18.74 0.09
N ILE A 26 -4.64 18.09 -0.74
CA ILE A 26 -4.55 16.62 -0.82
C ILE A 26 -4.05 16.01 0.49
N LYS A 27 -3.08 16.63 1.17
CA LYS A 27 -2.65 16.20 2.52
C LYS A 27 -3.80 16.27 3.52
N VAL A 28 -4.54 17.38 3.53
CA VAL A 28 -5.69 17.52 4.44
C VAL A 28 -6.78 16.50 4.11
N ALA A 29 -7.06 16.29 2.83
CA ALA A 29 -8.06 15.33 2.38
C ALA A 29 -7.68 13.89 2.76
N SER A 30 -6.43 13.47 2.54
CA SER A 30 -5.94 12.14 2.94
C SER A 30 -6.03 11.89 4.44
N ILE A 31 -5.68 12.89 5.26
CA ILE A 31 -5.83 12.81 6.73
C ILE A 31 -7.31 12.65 7.10
N ARG A 32 -8.21 13.41 6.47
CA ARG A 32 -9.64 13.36 6.78
C ARG A 32 -10.30 12.06 6.33
N LEU A 33 -9.85 11.46 5.22
CA LEU A 33 -10.42 10.22 4.69
C LEU A 33 -9.91 8.98 5.41
N TYR A 34 -8.61 8.93 5.64
CA TYR A 34 -7.91 7.70 6.01
C TYR A 34 -7.10 7.83 7.29
N GLY A 35 -7.05 9.01 7.92
CA GLY A 35 -6.20 9.27 9.08
C GLY A 35 -4.70 9.30 8.74
N ILE A 36 -4.33 9.22 7.46
CA ILE A 36 -2.96 9.11 6.99
C ILE A 36 -2.48 10.45 6.45
N LYS A 37 -1.31 10.88 6.91
CA LYS A 37 -0.60 12.01 6.32
C LYS A 37 0.34 11.53 5.23
N LEU A 38 -0.02 11.82 3.99
CA LEU A 38 0.84 11.56 2.84
C LEU A 38 2.11 12.43 2.89
N ASP A 39 3.25 11.81 2.60
CA ASP A 39 4.51 12.53 2.43
C ASP A 39 4.56 13.28 1.08
N LYS A 40 5.56 14.16 0.95
CA LYS A 40 5.75 14.97 -0.26
C LYS A 40 5.94 14.08 -1.49
N TYR A 41 6.77 13.05 -1.40
CA TYR A 41 7.12 12.19 -2.53
C TYR A 41 5.92 11.40 -3.05
N LYS A 42 5.13 10.77 -2.16
CA LYS A 42 3.91 10.04 -2.53
C LYS A 42 2.94 10.96 -3.29
N ILE A 43 2.76 12.21 -2.82
CA ILE A 43 1.93 13.21 -3.50
C ILE A 43 2.51 13.62 -4.86
N GLU A 44 3.81 13.87 -4.97
CA GLU A 44 4.42 14.21 -6.28
C GLU A 44 4.25 13.09 -7.29
N ARG A 45 4.45 11.84 -6.86
CA ARG A 45 4.28 10.66 -7.70
C ARG A 45 2.85 10.57 -8.22
N ILE A 46 1.85 10.74 -7.33
CA ILE A 46 0.44 10.81 -7.71
C ILE A 46 0.22 11.93 -8.73
N LEU A 47 0.69 13.15 -8.43
CA LEU A 47 0.49 14.32 -9.28
C LEU A 47 1.21 14.25 -10.64
N SER A 48 2.22 13.41 -10.77
CA SER A 48 2.98 13.22 -12.01
C SER A 48 2.32 12.21 -12.94
N ASN A 49 1.55 11.27 -12.39
CA ASN A 49 0.87 10.21 -13.14
C ASN A 49 -0.55 10.58 -13.59
N ILE A 50 -1.00 11.82 -13.34
CA ILE A 50 -2.35 12.27 -13.71
C ILE A 50 -2.42 12.52 -15.23
N PRO A 51 -3.39 11.90 -15.95
CA PRO A 51 -3.63 12.21 -17.35
C PRO A 51 -4.19 13.64 -17.50
N ASN A 52 -3.74 14.36 -18.54
CA ASN A 52 -4.23 15.70 -18.88
C ASN A 52 -4.13 16.71 -17.71
N LYS A 53 -2.92 16.92 -17.20
CA LYS A 53 -2.64 17.85 -16.10
C LYS A 53 -2.80 19.31 -16.55
N ILE A 54 -4.03 19.82 -16.46
CA ILE A 54 -4.39 21.21 -16.77
C ILE A 54 -4.14 22.12 -15.56
N HIS A 55 -4.33 21.59 -14.35
CA HIS A 55 -4.17 22.32 -13.10
C HIS A 55 -2.95 21.83 -12.30
N PRO A 56 -2.39 22.65 -11.37
CA PRO A 56 -1.28 22.23 -10.52
C PRO A 56 -1.69 21.22 -9.43
N GLY A 57 -2.91 20.67 -9.51
CA GLY A 57 -3.51 19.77 -8.54
C GLY A 57 -4.62 18.92 -9.18
N LEU A 58 -5.37 18.19 -8.35
CA LEU A 58 -6.42 17.26 -8.78
C LEU A 58 -7.77 17.97 -8.96
N THR A 59 -8.43 17.81 -10.10
CA THR A 59 -9.85 18.16 -10.24
C THR A 59 -10.73 17.18 -9.46
N LEU A 60 -12.03 17.44 -9.37
CA LEU A 60 -12.96 16.56 -8.63
C LEU A 60 -12.93 15.12 -9.16
N ASP A 61 -13.06 14.93 -10.48
CA ASP A 61 -13.06 13.59 -11.07
C ASP A 61 -11.72 12.89 -10.84
N GLN A 62 -10.60 13.59 -11.05
CA GLN A 62 -9.26 13.04 -10.77
C GLN A 62 -9.07 12.71 -9.28
N PHE A 63 -9.68 13.49 -8.38
CA PHE A 63 -9.64 13.22 -6.95
C PHE A 63 -10.47 11.99 -6.57
N ILE A 64 -11.63 11.78 -7.21
CA ILE A 64 -12.44 10.57 -7.01
C ILE A 64 -11.66 9.34 -7.44
N ASP A 65 -11.04 9.37 -8.62
CA ASP A 65 -10.21 8.29 -9.13
C ASP A 65 -9.02 8.01 -8.20
N PHE A 66 -8.36 9.08 -7.74
CA PHE A 66 -7.30 8.98 -6.74
C PHE A 66 -7.79 8.30 -5.46
N VAL A 67 -8.93 8.72 -4.89
CA VAL A 67 -9.47 8.18 -3.64
C VAL A 67 -9.78 6.69 -3.76
N HIS A 68 -10.32 6.25 -4.90
CA HIS A 68 -10.61 4.84 -5.15
C HIS A 68 -9.32 4.02 -5.28
N SER A 69 -8.38 4.44 -6.14
CA SER A 69 -7.10 3.74 -6.32
C SER A 69 -6.28 3.71 -5.03
N PHE A 70 -6.30 4.80 -4.26
CA PHE A 70 -5.56 4.89 -3.01
C PHE A 70 -6.15 4.00 -1.91
N LYS A 71 -7.48 3.80 -1.90
CA LYS A 71 -8.11 2.84 -1.00
C LYS A 71 -7.60 1.42 -1.27
N HIS A 72 -7.52 1.02 -2.54
CA HIS A 72 -6.98 -0.29 -2.89
C HIS A 72 -5.52 -0.46 -2.46
N GLN A 73 -4.70 0.59 -2.59
CA GLN A 73 -3.30 0.55 -2.12
C GLN A 73 -3.19 0.43 -0.60
N ILE A 74 -3.99 1.18 0.17
CA ILE A 74 -4.01 1.05 1.64
C ILE A 74 -4.49 -0.34 2.04
N ASP A 75 -5.60 -0.81 1.48
CA ASP A 75 -6.16 -2.11 1.82
C ASP A 75 -5.13 -3.24 1.52
N HIS A 76 -4.36 -3.13 0.43
CA HIS A 76 -3.29 -4.09 0.09
C HIS A 76 -2.06 -3.96 1.00
N GLU A 77 -1.55 -2.74 1.26
CA GLU A 77 -0.44 -2.49 2.20
C GLU A 77 -0.79 -3.03 3.61
N ASP A 78 -2.03 -2.82 4.07
CA ASP A 78 -2.52 -3.33 5.36
C ASP A 78 -2.63 -4.86 5.35
N GLN A 79 -3.12 -5.49 4.27
CA GLN A 79 -3.19 -6.95 4.15
C GLN A 79 -1.80 -7.62 4.17
N ASN A 80 -0.82 -7.06 3.46
CA ASN A 80 0.55 -7.57 3.48
C ASN A 80 1.14 -7.49 4.88
N ARG A 81 0.90 -6.36 5.57
CA ARG A 81 1.37 -6.13 6.94
C ARG A 81 0.70 -7.06 7.95
N GLU A 82 -0.62 -7.21 7.89
CA GLU A 82 -1.35 -8.13 8.76
C GLU A 82 -0.89 -9.57 8.55
N THR A 83 -0.71 -9.99 7.30
CA THR A 83 -0.18 -11.30 6.97
C THR A 83 1.20 -11.49 7.59
N PHE A 84 2.12 -10.55 7.37
CA PHE A 84 3.46 -10.62 7.93
C PHE A 84 3.45 -10.70 9.47
N LEU A 85 2.60 -9.92 10.14
CA LEU A 85 2.48 -9.96 11.61
C LEU A 85 1.90 -11.29 12.13
N ILE A 86 0.98 -11.91 11.39
CA ILE A 86 0.48 -13.26 11.70
C ILE A 86 1.60 -14.29 11.58
N LEU A 87 2.53 -14.11 10.63
CA LEU A 87 3.67 -14.99 10.45
C LEU A 87 4.75 -14.75 11.53
N ASP A 88 5.10 -13.49 11.81
CA ASP A 88 6.11 -13.09 12.80
C ASP A 88 5.53 -12.99 14.23
N ARG A 89 5.03 -14.12 14.75
CA ARG A 89 4.35 -14.16 16.07
C ARG A 89 5.24 -13.81 17.24
N THR A 90 6.55 -13.97 17.09
CA THR A 90 7.55 -13.60 18.10
C THR A 90 7.96 -12.14 18.01
N CYS A 91 7.43 -11.39 17.04
CA CYS A 91 7.73 -9.99 16.77
C CYS A 91 9.24 -9.74 16.63
N LYS A 92 9.94 -10.63 15.91
CA LYS A 92 11.36 -10.52 15.61
C LYS A 92 11.65 -9.40 14.59
N GLY A 93 10.64 -8.98 13.83
CA GLY A 93 10.76 -8.09 12.67
C GLY A 93 11.18 -8.79 11.38
N PHE A 94 11.34 -10.12 11.42
CA PHE A 94 11.75 -10.95 10.29
C PHE A 94 11.28 -12.40 10.47
N LEU A 95 11.14 -13.12 9.36
CA LEU A 95 10.84 -14.55 9.34
C LEU A 95 12.11 -15.32 9.04
N ASN A 96 12.45 -16.28 9.90
CA ASN A 96 13.45 -17.29 9.56
C ASN A 96 12.78 -18.48 8.86
N LYS A 97 13.60 -19.41 8.37
CA LYS A 97 13.12 -20.58 7.63
C LYS A 97 12.13 -21.43 8.44
N GLU A 98 12.34 -21.57 9.76
CA GLU A 98 11.38 -22.32 10.59
C GLU A 98 10.05 -21.58 10.77
N ASP A 99 10.06 -20.24 10.88
CA ASP A 99 8.83 -19.44 10.93
C ASP A 99 8.04 -19.58 9.62
N PHE A 100 8.76 -19.57 8.49
CA PHE A 100 8.20 -19.72 7.16
C PHE A 100 7.57 -21.11 6.97
N ILE A 101 8.23 -22.19 7.38
CA ILE A 101 7.64 -23.55 7.36
C ILE A 101 6.35 -23.61 8.18
N ARG A 102 6.40 -23.10 9.42
CA ARG A 102 5.23 -23.06 10.32
C ARG A 102 4.07 -22.24 9.74
N ALA A 103 4.35 -21.23 8.92
CA ALA A 103 3.34 -20.44 8.24
C ALA A 103 2.51 -21.29 7.27
N PHE A 104 3.17 -22.05 6.37
CA PHE A 104 2.48 -22.89 5.39
C PHE A 104 1.74 -24.06 6.03
N GLU A 105 2.32 -24.68 7.06
CA GLU A 105 1.65 -25.73 7.83
C GLU A 105 0.33 -25.23 8.44
N ARG A 106 0.31 -24.01 8.98
CA ARG A 106 -0.91 -23.40 9.54
C ARG A 106 -1.93 -23.01 8.47
N ALA A 107 -1.47 -22.58 7.30
CA ALA A 107 -2.33 -22.35 6.15
C ALA A 107 -2.87 -23.66 5.55
N ASN A 108 -2.48 -24.81 6.10
CA ASN A 108 -2.79 -26.15 5.60
C ASN A 108 -2.33 -26.36 4.14
N ILE A 109 -1.27 -25.64 3.75
CA ILE A 109 -0.63 -25.75 2.44
C ILE A 109 0.57 -26.68 2.61
N LYS A 110 0.53 -27.83 1.94
CA LYS A 110 1.63 -28.79 1.95
C LYS A 110 2.61 -28.44 0.83
N LEU A 111 3.80 -28.00 1.22
CA LEU A 111 4.92 -27.79 0.31
C LEU A 111 6.00 -28.85 0.55
N SER A 112 6.69 -29.26 -0.50
CA SER A 112 7.88 -30.11 -0.34
C SER A 112 9.03 -29.29 0.25
N PRO A 113 10.01 -29.93 0.92
CA PRO A 113 11.19 -29.24 1.42
C PRO A 113 11.91 -28.41 0.35
N GLU A 114 11.98 -28.91 -0.88
CA GLU A 114 12.61 -28.23 -2.01
C GLU A 114 11.83 -26.98 -2.43
N MET A 115 10.50 -27.04 -2.41
CA MET A 115 9.63 -25.89 -2.71
C MET A 115 9.76 -24.81 -1.63
N ILE A 116 9.86 -25.21 -0.35
CA ILE A 116 10.08 -24.30 0.78
C ILE A 116 11.42 -23.59 0.63
N ASP A 117 12.49 -24.34 0.33
CA ASP A 117 13.81 -23.78 0.11
C ASP A 117 13.84 -22.79 -1.05
N SER A 118 13.18 -23.14 -2.16
CA SER A 118 13.09 -22.28 -3.34
C SER A 118 12.32 -21.00 -3.03
N ALA A 119 11.15 -21.11 -2.40
CA ALA A 119 10.31 -19.96 -2.04
C ALA A 119 11.01 -19.05 -1.02
N PHE A 120 11.64 -19.63 0.00
CA PHE A 120 12.38 -18.83 1.00
C PHE A 120 13.54 -18.07 0.36
N LYS A 121 14.31 -18.70 -0.53
CA LYS A 121 15.39 -18.03 -1.27
C LYS A 121 14.90 -16.93 -2.21
N GLN A 122 13.69 -17.07 -2.77
CA GLN A 122 13.10 -16.01 -3.60
C GLN A 122 12.66 -14.81 -2.75
N LEU A 123 12.21 -15.05 -1.52
CA LEU A 123 11.81 -14.00 -0.59
C LEU A 123 12.99 -13.35 0.14
N ASP A 124 14.10 -14.06 0.37
CA ASP A 124 15.32 -13.53 0.99
C ASP A 124 16.17 -12.78 -0.06
N VAL A 125 15.69 -11.59 -0.45
CA VAL A 125 16.24 -10.80 -1.57
C VAL A 125 17.66 -10.31 -1.29
N ASP A 126 17.99 -9.97 -0.05
CA ASP A 126 19.32 -9.50 0.34
C ASP A 126 20.25 -10.62 0.86
N GLY A 127 19.73 -11.84 1.03
CA GLY A 127 20.51 -13.05 1.29
C GLY A 127 21.04 -13.14 2.72
N ASP A 128 20.44 -12.44 3.67
CA ASP A 128 20.88 -12.44 5.08
C ASP A 128 20.36 -13.65 5.88
N GLY A 129 19.60 -14.54 5.22
CA GLY A 129 18.99 -15.72 5.81
C GLY A 129 17.67 -15.41 6.54
N ARG A 130 17.10 -14.23 6.32
CA ARG A 130 15.87 -13.75 6.95
C ARG A 130 15.01 -13.08 5.89
N VAL A 131 13.69 -13.26 6.01
CA VAL A 131 12.74 -12.50 5.21
C VAL A 131 12.26 -11.33 6.06
N SER A 132 12.79 -10.13 5.78
CA SER A 132 12.30 -8.91 6.42
C SER A 132 10.93 -8.51 5.87
N TYR A 133 10.24 -7.58 6.54
CA TYR A 133 9.01 -7.02 5.97
C TYR A 133 9.25 -6.39 4.60
N ARG A 134 10.42 -5.79 4.36
CA ARG A 134 10.75 -5.18 3.07
C ARG A 134 10.80 -6.22 1.96
N ASP A 135 11.38 -7.38 2.22
CA ASP A 135 11.52 -8.42 1.20
C ASP A 135 10.18 -9.11 0.95
N PHE A 136 9.39 -9.32 2.01
CA PHE A 136 8.01 -9.79 1.90
C PHE A 136 7.11 -8.83 1.11
N ASP A 137 7.15 -7.54 1.42
CA ASP A 137 6.36 -6.51 0.73
C ASP A 137 6.79 -6.33 -0.73
N PHE A 138 8.10 -6.37 -1.02
CA PHE A 138 8.61 -6.35 -2.39
C PHE A 138 8.04 -7.50 -3.22
N MET A 139 8.09 -8.71 -2.68
CA MET A 139 7.60 -9.90 -3.38
C MET A 139 6.08 -9.92 -3.54
N MET A 140 5.31 -9.54 -2.51
CA MET A 140 3.85 -9.51 -2.60
C MET A 140 3.35 -8.42 -3.55
N ASN A 141 4.03 -7.28 -3.65
CA ASN A 141 3.69 -6.25 -4.63
C ASN A 141 4.12 -6.64 -6.05
N TYR A 142 5.22 -7.37 -6.23
CA TYR A 142 5.64 -7.85 -7.55
C TYR A 142 4.69 -8.91 -8.13
N VAL A 143 4.22 -9.85 -7.29
CA VAL A 143 3.27 -10.89 -7.72
C VAL A 143 1.88 -10.32 -8.03
N ALA A 144 1.50 -9.17 -7.47
CA ALA A 144 0.22 -8.52 -7.73
C ALA A 144 0.18 -7.76 -9.08
N ASP A 145 1.34 -7.49 -9.68
CA ASP A 145 1.49 -6.77 -10.95
C ASP A 145 1.62 -7.71 -12.19
N GLU A 146 1.59 -9.05 -12.00
CA GLU A 146 1.48 -10.08 -13.07
C GLU A 146 0.07 -10.67 -13.16
#